data_AF-A0A951SSQ4-F1
#
_entry.id   AF-A0A951SSQ4-F1
#
_cell.length_a   1.000
_cell.length_b   1.000
_cell.length_c   1.000
_cell.angle_alpha   90.00
_cell.angle_beta   90.00
_cell.angle_gamma   90.00
#
_symmetry.space_group_name_H-M   'P 1'
#
loop_
_entity.id
_entity.type
_entity.pdbx_description
1 polymer ?
#
loop_
_entity_poly.entity_id
_entity_poly.type
_entity_poly.pdbx_seq_one_letter_code
_entity_poly.pdbx_strand_id
1 'polypeptide(L)'
;MKISPLYLIITFLLSALIYGCEDNIIPGLQEKLIKADKITIYFFDEGTNTVSDPDKIVTIEQKQDINTLINSISGESSPEYKCGYNGSIEFFNDNKSIFVTEFNFENDCAHFVFRYNKEMFSKKMEESGIRLLKEYFSRTHKKG
;
A
#
# COMPACT_ATOMS: atom_id res chain seq x y z
N MET A 1 -29.61 -23.78 39.16
CA MET A 1 -28.74 -22.58 39.06
C MET A 1 -29.48 -21.57 38.17
N LYS A 2 -30.07 -20.51 38.73
CA LYS A 2 -30.84 -19.51 37.97
C LYS A 2 -29.90 -18.42 37.48
N ILE A 3 -29.64 -18.37 36.18
CA ILE A 3 -28.85 -17.31 35.56
C ILE A 3 -29.74 -16.07 35.54
N SER A 4 -29.27 -14.97 36.16
CA SER A 4 -30.03 -13.73 36.25
C SER A 4 -30.17 -13.08 34.86
N PRO A 5 -31.35 -12.58 34.46
CA PRO A 5 -31.57 -11.98 33.14
C PRO A 5 -30.68 -10.74 32.90
N LEU A 6 -30.13 -10.14 33.95
CA LEU A 6 -29.18 -9.03 33.86
C LEU A 6 -27.82 -9.43 33.24
N TYR A 7 -27.38 -10.68 33.46
CA TYR A 7 -26.11 -11.17 32.92
C TYR A 7 -26.16 -11.37 31.40
N LEU A 8 -27.33 -11.74 30.87
CA LEU A 8 -27.56 -11.99 29.44
C LEU A 8 -27.54 -10.69 28.62
N ILE A 9 -27.94 -9.56 29.22
CA ILE A 9 -27.92 -8.23 28.60
C ILE A 9 -26.49 -7.68 28.56
N ILE A 10 -25.69 -7.93 29.61
CA ILE A 10 -24.30 -7.46 29.70
C ILE A 10 -23.41 -8.19 28.68
N THR A 11 -23.59 -9.49 28.45
CA THR A 11 -22.86 -10.22 27.39
C THR A 11 -23.24 -9.78 25.98
N PHE A 12 -24.50 -9.40 25.74
CA PHE A 12 -24.96 -8.94 24.42
C PHE A 12 -24.46 -7.52 24.07
N LEU A 13 -24.32 -6.63 25.07
CA LEU A 13 -23.74 -5.30 24.87
C LEU A 13 -22.22 -5.34 24.63
N LEU A 14 -21.51 -6.31 25.22
CA LEU A 14 -20.06 -6.44 25.05
C LEU A 14 -19.65 -6.98 23.67
N SER A 15 -20.51 -7.81 23.04
CA SER A 15 -20.25 -8.39 21.72
C SER A 15 -20.43 -7.42 20.55
N ALA A 16 -21.09 -6.27 20.75
CA ALA A 16 -21.34 -5.29 19.69
C ALA A 16 -20.16 -4.33 19.43
N LEU A 17 -19.12 -4.33 20.28
CA LEU A 17 -17.99 -3.41 20.20
C LEU A 17 -16.80 -3.91 19.38
N ILE A 18 -16.87 -5.11 18.79
CA ILE A 18 -15.74 -5.72 18.05
C ILE A 18 -15.90 -5.76 16.53
N TYR A 19 -16.97 -5.16 15.99
CA TYR A 19 -17.01 -4.86 14.55
C TYR A 19 -16.13 -3.63 14.31
N GLY A 20 -14.81 -3.83 14.34
CA GLY A 20 -13.86 -2.85 13.79
C GLY A 20 -14.28 -2.54 12.36
N CYS A 21 -14.44 -1.26 12.04
CA CYS A 21 -14.68 -0.83 10.67
C CYS A 21 -13.46 -1.23 9.83
N GLU A 22 -13.62 -2.27 9.02
CA GLU A 22 -12.70 -2.55 7.93
C GLU A 22 -12.96 -1.49 6.86
N ASP A 23 -11.96 -0.65 6.56
CA ASP A 23 -12.10 0.37 5.52
C ASP A 23 -12.32 -0.32 4.16
N ASN A 24 -13.55 -0.29 3.65
CA ASN A 24 -13.96 -0.87 2.37
C ASN A 24 -13.38 -0.13 1.14
N ILE A 25 -12.21 0.50 1.27
CA ILE A 25 -11.59 1.30 0.20
C ILE A 25 -10.86 0.45 -0.84
N ILE A 26 -10.40 -0.75 -0.46
CA ILE A 26 -9.57 -1.62 -1.33
C ILE A 26 -10.28 -2.00 -2.63
N PRO A 27 -11.56 -2.43 -2.63
CA PRO A 27 -12.23 -2.75 -3.89
C PRO A 27 -12.29 -1.57 -4.86
N GLY A 28 -12.64 -0.37 -4.36
CA GLY A 28 -12.71 0.84 -5.19
C GLY A 28 -11.34 1.31 -5.69
N LEU A 29 -10.31 1.19 -4.85
CA LEU A 29 -8.93 1.46 -5.25
C LEU A 29 -8.47 0.47 -6.35
N GLN A 30 -8.71 -0.83 -6.16
CA GLN A 30 -8.33 -1.86 -7.12
C GLN A 30 -9.05 -1.68 -8.46
N GLU A 31 -10.34 -1.34 -8.45
CA GLU A 31 -11.10 -1.03 -9.69
C GLU A 31 -10.51 0.18 -10.43
N LYS A 32 -9.97 1.17 -9.71
CA LYS A 32 -9.27 2.29 -10.32
C LYS A 32 -7.92 1.85 -10.90
N LEU A 33 -7.12 1.09 -10.14
CA LEU A 33 -5.76 0.72 -10.50
C LEU A 33 -5.67 -0.36 -11.56
N ILE A 34 -6.65 -1.27 -11.69
CA ILE A 34 -6.62 -2.35 -12.68
C ILE A 34 -6.56 -1.83 -14.12
N LYS A 35 -6.99 -0.59 -14.34
CA LYS A 35 -6.91 0.14 -15.61
C LYS A 35 -5.48 0.53 -15.97
N ALA A 36 -4.53 0.46 -15.04
CA ALA A 36 -3.16 0.89 -15.30
C ALA A 36 -2.49 0.00 -16.36
N ASP A 37 -1.90 0.60 -17.38
CA ASP A 37 -1.12 -0.06 -18.43
C ASP A 37 0.39 0.07 -18.19
N LYS A 38 0.78 1.06 -17.40
CA LYS A 38 2.15 1.40 -17.08
C LYS A 38 2.24 1.93 -15.65
N ILE A 39 3.35 1.64 -14.99
CA ILE A 39 3.73 2.30 -13.74
C ILE A 39 5.14 2.85 -13.84
N THR A 40 5.40 3.91 -13.09
CA THR A 40 6.75 4.44 -12.85
C THR A 40 7.03 4.40 -11.36
N ILE A 41 8.12 3.74 -10.99
CA ILE A 41 8.64 3.66 -9.62
C ILE A 41 9.78 4.66 -9.50
N TYR A 42 9.69 5.50 -8.48
CA TYR A 42 10.69 6.48 -8.12
C TYR A 42 11.31 6.05 -6.78
N PHE A 43 12.53 5.54 -6.78
CA PHE A 43 13.24 5.20 -5.54
C PHE A 43 13.94 6.45 -4.99
N PHE A 44 13.59 6.86 -3.78
CA PHE A 44 14.12 8.07 -3.16
C PHE A 44 15.59 7.92 -2.77
N ASP A 45 16.30 9.05 -2.72
CA ASP A 45 17.63 9.12 -2.14
C ASP A 45 17.55 8.94 -0.63
N GLU A 46 18.55 8.27 -0.05
CA GLU A 46 18.57 7.91 1.36
C GLU A 46 18.39 9.14 2.25
N GLY A 47 17.43 9.06 3.18
CA GLY A 47 17.09 10.16 4.09
C GLY A 47 16.33 11.32 3.44
N THR A 48 15.87 11.19 2.20
CA THR A 48 15.13 12.23 1.48
C THR A 48 13.81 11.67 0.89
N ASN A 49 12.98 12.58 0.36
CA ASN A 49 11.80 12.24 -0.46
C ASN A 49 11.97 12.71 -1.91
N THR A 50 13.22 12.67 -2.42
CA THR A 50 13.57 13.15 -3.75
C THR A 50 14.34 12.09 -4.54
N VAL A 51 14.32 12.19 -5.86
CA VAL A 51 15.14 11.36 -6.74
C VAL A 51 16.11 12.26 -7.49
N SER A 52 17.41 12.17 -7.19
CA SER A 52 18.46 12.91 -7.90
C SER A 52 19.06 12.15 -9.08
N ASP A 53 18.97 10.82 -9.08
CA ASP A 53 19.55 9.93 -10.09
C ASP A 53 18.47 9.30 -10.99
N PRO A 54 18.48 9.56 -12.32
CA PRO A 54 17.57 8.90 -13.25
C PRO A 54 17.62 7.37 -13.24
N ASP A 55 18.74 6.74 -12.87
CA ASP A 55 18.83 5.28 -12.78
C ASP A 55 17.98 4.70 -11.62
N LYS A 56 17.49 5.54 -10.70
CA LYS A 56 16.52 5.18 -9.65
C LYS A 56 15.06 5.27 -10.09
N ILE A 57 14.82 5.58 -11.36
CA ILE A 57 13.48 5.62 -11.96
C ILE A 57 13.28 4.37 -12.81
N VAL A 58 12.27 3.58 -12.48
CA VAL A 58 11.94 2.34 -13.19
C VAL A 58 10.56 2.45 -13.80
N THR A 59 10.45 2.23 -15.11
CA THR A 59 9.15 2.12 -15.78
C THR A 59 8.83 0.65 -16.05
N ILE A 60 7.61 0.24 -15.73
CA ILE A 60 7.13 -1.14 -15.86
C ILE A 60 5.83 -1.12 -16.66
N GLU A 61 5.81 -1.87 -17.76
CA GLU A 61 4.62 -2.08 -18.60
C GLU A 61 4.15 -3.54 -18.55
N GLN A 62 4.91 -4.41 -17.86
CA GLN A 62 4.58 -5.82 -17.70
C GLN A 62 3.35 -5.95 -16.79
N LYS A 63 2.21 -6.35 -17.35
CA LYS A 63 0.93 -6.42 -16.63
C LYS A 63 0.97 -7.30 -15.39
N GLN A 64 1.76 -8.37 -15.41
CA GLN A 64 1.95 -9.26 -14.25
C GLN A 64 2.53 -8.51 -13.03
N ASP A 65 3.54 -7.68 -13.25
CA ASP A 65 4.21 -6.94 -12.17
C ASP A 65 3.33 -5.81 -11.66
N ILE A 66 2.66 -5.10 -12.58
CA ILE A 66 1.65 -4.09 -12.24
C ILE A 66 0.57 -4.71 -11.35
N ASN A 67 -0.01 -5.84 -11.76
CA ASN A 67 -1.04 -6.53 -10.98
C ASN A 67 -0.49 -7.04 -9.64
N THR A 68 0.77 -7.47 -9.58
CA THR A 68 1.41 -7.90 -8.33
C THR A 68 1.46 -6.75 -7.33
N LEU A 69 1.85 -5.55 -7.76
CA LEU A 69 1.87 -4.37 -6.89
C LEU A 69 0.47 -3.95 -6.46
N ILE A 70 -0.51 -3.93 -7.37
CA ILE A 70 -1.91 -3.59 -7.03
C ILE A 70 -2.46 -4.56 -5.98
N ASN A 71 -2.24 -5.85 -6.17
CA ASN A 71 -2.74 -6.88 -5.27
C ASN A 71 -1.96 -6.96 -3.95
N SER A 72 -0.78 -6.33 -3.87
CA SER A 72 0.00 -6.25 -2.64
C SER A 72 -0.50 -5.19 -1.65
N ILE A 73 -1.45 -4.34 -2.05
CA ILE A 73 -2.09 -3.38 -1.13
C ILE A 73 -3.15 -4.15 -0.32
N SER A 74 -2.86 -4.42 0.95
CA SER A 74 -3.76 -5.21 1.79
C SER A 74 -4.92 -4.37 2.35
N GLY A 75 -5.96 -5.05 2.88
CA GLY A 75 -7.04 -4.40 3.62
C GLY A 75 -6.61 -3.86 4.99
N GLU A 76 -5.51 -4.40 5.54
CA GLU A 76 -5.03 -4.07 6.87
C GLU A 76 -4.36 -2.68 6.89
N SER A 77 -4.81 -1.84 7.82
CA SER A 77 -4.17 -0.55 8.04
C SER A 77 -2.80 -0.72 8.69
N SER A 78 -1.84 0.09 8.24
CA SER A 78 -0.51 0.23 8.87
C SER A 78 -0.46 1.55 9.64
N PRO A 79 0.20 1.63 10.81
CA PRO A 79 0.37 2.90 11.51
C PRO A 79 1.06 3.93 10.62
N GLU A 80 0.49 5.12 10.50
CA GLU A 80 1.08 6.21 9.73
C GLU A 80 2.39 6.69 10.38
N TYR A 81 3.35 7.14 9.56
CA TYR A 81 4.54 7.89 9.97
C TYR A 81 5.57 7.19 10.88
N LYS A 82 5.48 5.87 11.07
CA LYS A 82 6.49 5.15 11.88
C LYS A 82 7.83 4.99 11.17
N CYS A 83 7.82 4.95 9.84
CA CYS A 83 9.00 4.76 9.01
C CYS A 83 8.90 5.67 7.80
N GLY A 84 10.03 6.21 7.35
CA GLY A 84 10.09 7.03 6.14
C GLY A 84 9.71 6.23 4.89
N TYR A 85 9.90 6.82 3.72
CA TYR A 85 9.50 6.20 2.45
C TYR A 85 10.74 5.84 1.63
N ASN A 86 10.73 4.66 1.01
CA ASN A 86 11.78 4.25 0.08
C ASN A 86 11.50 4.78 -1.34
N GLY A 87 10.28 5.23 -1.62
CA GLY A 87 9.91 5.73 -2.94
C GLY A 87 8.43 6.00 -3.12
N SER A 88 8.07 6.24 -4.38
CA SER A 88 6.69 6.36 -4.84
C SER A 88 6.44 5.58 -6.12
N ILE A 89 5.18 5.19 -6.33
CA ILE A 89 4.70 4.55 -7.55
C ILE A 89 3.61 5.45 -8.14
N GLU A 90 3.78 5.79 -9.41
CA GLU A 90 2.77 6.47 -10.20
C GLU A 90 2.18 5.49 -11.22
N PHE A 91 0.85 5.38 -11.22
CA PHE A 91 0.10 4.51 -12.11
C PHE A 91 -0.46 5.33 -13.27
N PHE A 92 -0.31 4.81 -14.48
CA PHE A 92 -0.77 5.43 -15.71
C PHE A 92 -1.77 4.55 -16.44
N ASN A 93 -2.73 5.18 -17.12
CA ASN A 93 -3.57 4.56 -18.14
C ASN A 93 -3.62 5.50 -19.35
N ASP A 94 -3.29 5.00 -20.55
CA ASP A 94 -3.19 5.80 -21.77
C ASP A 94 -2.28 7.04 -21.59
N ASN A 95 -1.12 6.83 -20.95
CA ASN A 95 -0.14 7.88 -20.59
C ASN A 95 -0.66 8.99 -19.65
N LYS A 96 -1.84 8.85 -19.06
CA LYS A 96 -2.36 9.78 -18.04
C LYS A 96 -2.13 9.20 -16.65
N SER A 97 -1.56 9.99 -15.76
CA SER A 97 -1.46 9.65 -14.34
C SER A 97 -2.86 9.49 -13.75
N ILE A 98 -3.14 8.33 -13.18
CA ILE A 98 -4.42 8.02 -12.54
C ILE A 98 -4.28 7.91 -11.03
N PHE A 99 -3.11 7.57 -10.51
CA PHE A 99 -2.89 7.37 -9.08
C PHE A 99 -1.42 7.48 -8.70
N VAL A 100 -1.15 7.97 -7.49
CA VAL A 100 0.20 8.02 -6.91
C VAL A 100 0.12 7.49 -5.49
N THR A 101 1.09 6.67 -5.12
CA THR A 101 1.29 6.17 -3.76
C THR A 101 2.75 6.28 -3.38
N GLU A 102 3.03 6.58 -2.11
CA GLU A 102 4.34 6.40 -1.51
C GLU A 102 4.42 4.99 -0.91
N PHE A 103 5.63 4.46 -0.74
CA PHE A 103 5.83 3.15 -0.14
C PHE A 103 7.08 3.07 0.73
N ASN A 104 7.05 2.11 1.65
CA ASN A 104 8.23 1.55 2.31
C ASN A 104 8.18 0.03 2.11
N PHE A 105 9.32 -0.61 1.80
CA PHE A 105 9.42 -2.06 1.60
C PHE A 105 10.31 -2.77 2.62
N GLU A 106 10.75 -2.08 3.68
CA GLU A 106 11.49 -2.70 4.77
C GLU A 106 10.59 -3.68 5.53
N ASN A 107 11.14 -4.84 5.89
CA ASN A 107 10.34 -6.00 6.31
C ASN A 107 9.44 -5.74 7.53
N ASP A 108 9.85 -4.88 8.44
CA ASP A 108 9.13 -4.51 9.66
C ASP A 108 8.19 -3.32 9.48
N CYS A 109 8.23 -2.67 8.31
CA CYS A 109 7.49 -1.45 8.04
C CYS A 109 6.93 -1.36 6.62
N ALA A 110 6.70 -2.50 5.98
CA ALA A 110 6.26 -2.52 4.61
C ALA A 110 4.81 -2.03 4.47
N HIS A 111 4.63 -0.89 3.80
CA HIS A 111 3.33 -0.26 3.64
C HIS A 111 3.27 0.67 2.42
N PHE A 112 2.05 1.00 2.02
CA PHE A 112 1.72 2.03 1.06
C PHE A 112 1.00 3.18 1.75
N VAL A 113 1.29 4.41 1.36
CA VAL A 113 0.55 5.62 1.77
C VAL A 113 0.02 6.33 0.55
N PHE A 114 -1.28 6.63 0.55
CA PHE A 114 -1.94 7.26 -0.57
C PHE A 114 -3.14 8.10 -0.17
N ARG A 115 -3.55 9.00 -1.07
CA ARG A 115 -4.81 9.74 -0.97
C ARG A 115 -5.90 9.06 -1.79
N TYR A 116 -7.04 8.80 -1.16
CA TYR A 116 -8.25 8.34 -1.84
C TYR A 116 -9.45 9.13 -1.31
N ASN A 117 -10.28 9.67 -2.21
CA ASN A 117 -11.42 10.53 -1.83
C ASN A 117 -11.08 11.67 -0.84
N LYS A 118 -9.86 12.25 -0.95
CA LYS A 118 -9.30 13.31 -0.09
C LYS A 118 -8.87 12.85 1.31
N GLU A 119 -9.03 11.58 1.64
CA GLU A 119 -8.55 10.99 2.88
C GLU A 119 -7.19 10.32 2.66
N MET A 120 -6.34 10.37 3.68
CA MET A 120 -5.07 9.64 3.70
C MET A 120 -5.33 8.22 4.18
N PHE A 121 -4.71 7.25 3.52
CA PHE A 121 -4.72 5.86 3.93
C PHE A 121 -3.29 5.34 4.00
N SER A 122 -3.02 4.53 5.01
CA SER A 122 -1.81 3.73 5.13
C SER A 122 -2.19 2.26 5.22
N LYS A 123 -1.77 1.47 4.24
CA LYS A 123 -2.13 0.05 4.12
C LYS A 123 -0.88 -0.81 4.10
N LYS A 124 -0.91 -1.95 4.80
CA LYS A 124 0.23 -2.88 4.80
C LYS A 124 0.49 -3.39 3.38
N MET A 125 1.76 -3.64 3.11
CA MET A 125 2.20 -4.25 1.86
C MET A 125 2.41 -5.75 2.06
N GLU A 126 1.82 -6.56 1.19
CA GLU A 126 2.05 -8.00 1.17
C GLU A 126 3.46 -8.35 0.68
N GLU A 127 3.97 -9.51 1.10
CA GLU A 127 5.32 -10.00 0.78
C GLU A 127 5.65 -10.02 -0.72
N SER A 128 4.63 -10.25 -1.57
CA SER A 128 4.78 -10.21 -3.03
C SER A 128 5.22 -8.83 -3.53
N GLY A 129 4.65 -7.75 -2.97
CA GLY A 129 5.02 -6.38 -3.28
C GLY A 129 6.42 -6.04 -2.77
N ILE A 130 6.73 -6.45 -1.54
CA ILE A 130 8.06 -6.26 -0.93
C ILE A 130 9.14 -6.87 -1.82
N ARG A 131 8.97 -8.15 -2.19
CA ARG A 131 9.92 -8.88 -3.02
C ARG A 131 10.12 -8.21 -4.37
N LEU A 132 9.04 -7.80 -5.02
CA LEU A 132 9.10 -7.18 -6.35
C LEU A 132 9.79 -5.81 -6.30
N LEU A 133 9.47 -4.98 -5.31
CA LEU A 133 10.12 -3.67 -5.14
C LEU A 133 11.62 -3.82 -4.83
N LYS A 134 12.00 -4.77 -3.97
CA LYS A 134 13.42 -5.07 -3.69
C LYS A 134 14.16 -5.56 -4.92
N GLU A 135 13.51 -6.37 -5.76
CA GLU A 135 14.10 -6.81 -7.03
C GLU A 135 14.42 -5.61 -7.93
N TYR A 136 13.45 -4.71 -8.14
CA TYR A 136 13.66 -3.50 -8.94
C TYR A 136 14.70 -2.57 -8.33
N PHE A 137 14.65 -2.33 -7.02
CA PHE A 137 15.65 -1.54 -6.29
C PHE A 137 17.07 -2.10 -6.45
N SER A 138 17.23 -3.42 -6.40
CA SER A 138 18.55 -4.05 -6.58
C SER A 138 19.14 -3.82 -7.98
N ARG A 139 18.29 -3.67 -9.00
CA ARG A 139 18.71 -3.41 -10.38
C ARG A 139 19.22 -1.98 -10.56
N THR A 140 18.67 -1.02 -9.80
CA THR A 140 19.11 0.39 -9.85
C THR A 140 20.46 0.61 -9.16
N HIS A 141 20.84 -0.26 -8.20
CA HIS A 141 22.09 -0.13 -7.43
C HIS A 141 23.26 -1.01 -7.93
N LYS A 142 23.02 -1.90 -8.90
CA LYS A 142 24.05 -2.82 -9.45
C LYS A 142 24.87 -2.24 -10.60
N LYS A 143 24.63 -1.00 -11.03
CA LYS A 143 25.35 -0.37 -12.16
C LYS A 143 26.67 0.34 -11.75
N GLY A 144 27.21 0.05 -10.57
CA GLY A 144 28.50 0.55 -10.09
C GLY A 144 29.67 -0.33 -10.47
#